data_AF-A0A2E0IDW7-F1
#
_entry.id   AF-A0A2E0IDW7-F1
#
_cell.length_a   1.000
_cell.length_b   1.000
_cell.length_c   1.000
_cell.angle_alpha   90.00
_cell.angle_beta   90.00
_cell.angle_gamma   90.00
#
_symmetry.space_group_name_H-M   'P 1'
#
loop_
_entity.id
_entity.type
_entity.pdbx_description
1 polymer ?
#
loop_
_entity_poly.entity_id
_entity_poly.type
_entity_poly.pdbx_seq_one_letter_code
_entity_poly.pdbx_strand_id
1 'polypeptide(L)'
;MFKKVLSAILFRVFVTTILFLIICFAIAISVTKGNAVEHIHTKDCNHRISHFAKIDPSKGRYYGEKKEYYVFCRLYDEKIDRSRREEERKCFYECSDKETVVVTTSIGYPCQNSITEKRKP
;
A
#
# COMPACT_ATOMS: atom_id res chain seq x y z
N MET A 1 57.84 9.44 22.07
CA MET A 1 56.76 8.48 22.38
C MET A 1 55.36 9.04 22.10
N PHE A 2 55.05 10.29 22.49
CA PHE A 2 53.74 10.93 22.30
C PHE A 2 53.18 10.97 20.87
N LYS A 3 54.01 11.23 19.85
CA LYS A 3 53.54 11.31 18.45
C LYS A 3 52.91 10.01 17.94
N LYS A 4 53.44 8.85 18.34
CA LYS A 4 52.91 7.53 17.94
C LYS A 4 51.58 7.21 18.65
N VAL A 5 51.47 7.60 19.92
CA VAL A 5 50.24 7.42 20.71
C VAL A 5 49.12 8.34 20.20
N LEU A 6 49.44 9.61 19.92
CA LEU A 6 48.50 10.57 19.36
C LEU A 6 47.99 10.13 17.97
N SER A 7 48.90 9.64 17.11
CA SER A 7 48.53 9.09 15.80
C SER A 7 47.62 7.86 15.91
N ALA A 8 47.87 6.97 16.87
CA ALA A 8 47.01 5.80 17.11
C ALA A 8 45.60 6.19 17.61
N ILE A 9 45.51 7.21 18.47
CA ILE A 9 44.22 7.72 18.96
C ILE A 9 43.45 8.39 17.82
N LEU A 10 44.10 9.24 17.02
CA LEU A 10 43.48 9.89 15.86
C LEU A 10 43.01 8.88 14.83
N PHE A 11 43.79 7.82 14.59
CA PHE A 11 43.39 6.74 13.69
C PHE A 11 42.15 6.00 14.20
N ARG A 12 42.08 5.68 15.49
CA ARG A 12 40.88 5.05 16.07
C ARG A 12 39.65 5.93 15.97
N VAL A 13 39.78 7.22 16.29
CA VAL A 13 38.69 8.18 16.15
C VAL A 13 38.23 8.26 14.70
N PHE A 14 39.16 8.38 13.76
CA PHE A 14 38.87 8.42 12.32
C PHE A 14 38.13 7.16 11.83
N VAL A 15 38.57 5.98 12.25
CA VAL A 15 37.89 4.72 11.87
C VAL A 15 36.48 4.66 12.45
N THR A 16 36.29 5.07 13.71
CA THR A 16 34.95 5.07 14.33
C THR A 16 34.01 6.08 13.71
N THR A 17 34.50 7.26 13.31
CA THR A 17 33.66 8.27 12.66
C THR A 17 33.25 7.84 11.25
N ILE A 18 34.17 7.28 10.47
CA ILE A 18 33.85 6.73 9.14
C ILE A 18 32.83 5.59 9.25
N LEU A 19 32.99 4.67 10.22
CA LEU A 19 32.04 3.58 10.43
C LEU A 19 30.64 4.10 10.80
N PHE A 20 30.57 5.10 11.69
CA PHE A 20 29.30 5.73 12.07
C PHE A 20 28.61 6.38 10.86
N LEU A 21 29.36 7.11 10.02
CA LEU A 21 28.82 7.73 8.81
C LEU A 21 28.27 6.70 7.81
N ILE A 22 28.95 5.56 7.63
CA ILE A 22 28.47 4.46 6.78
C ILE A 22 27.14 3.90 7.31
N ILE A 23 27.03 3.68 8.62
CA ILE A 23 25.79 3.19 9.25
C ILE A 23 24.66 4.21 9.07
N CYS A 24 24.91 5.51 9.30
CA CYS A 24 23.93 6.56 9.08
C CYS A 24 23.46 6.62 7.63
N PHE A 25 24.38 6.49 6.66
CA PHE A 25 24.04 6.48 5.23
C PHE A 25 23.21 5.26 4.85
N ALA A 26 23.53 4.08 5.39
CA ALA A 26 22.75 2.86 5.17
C ALA A 26 21.31 3.02 5.71
N ILE A 27 21.14 3.55 6.93
CA ILE A 27 19.81 3.81 7.52
C ILE A 27 19.06 4.86 6.69
N ALA A 28 19.72 5.94 6.26
CA ALA A 28 19.11 6.97 5.41
C ALA A 28 18.62 6.40 4.06
N ILE A 29 19.37 5.50 3.43
CA ILE A 29 18.95 4.78 2.21
C ILE A 29 17.75 3.87 2.50
N SER A 30 17.76 3.16 3.65
CA SER A 30 16.64 2.29 4.05
C SER A 30 15.36 3.09 4.30
N VAL A 31 15.45 4.28 4.89
CA VAL A 31 14.29 5.18 5.09
C VAL A 31 13.82 5.82 3.79
N THR A 32 14.73 6.17 2.87
CA THR A 32 14.34 6.70 1.56
C THR A 32 13.75 5.63 0.63
N LYS A 33 14.13 4.35 0.75
CA LYS A 33 13.44 3.24 0.07
C LYS A 33 12.12 2.82 0.74
N GLY A 34 11.97 3.07 2.04
CA GLY A 34 10.71 2.83 2.77
C GLY A 34 9.58 3.82 2.44
N ASN A 35 9.92 4.98 1.86
CA ASN A 35 8.97 6.01 1.41
C ASN A 35 8.93 6.17 -0.11
N ALA A 36 9.45 5.21 -0.88
CA ALA A 36 9.06 5.05 -2.28
C ALA A 36 7.64 4.44 -2.29
N VAL A 37 6.65 5.23 -1.88
CA VAL A 37 5.34 5.15 -2.50
C VAL A 37 5.65 5.38 -3.97
N GLU A 38 5.60 4.27 -4.71
CA GLU A 38 5.55 4.27 -6.15
C GLU A 38 4.34 5.15 -6.50
N HIS A 39 4.60 6.45 -6.71
CA HIS A 39 3.73 7.29 -7.50
C HIS A 39 3.79 6.67 -8.89
N ILE A 40 2.98 5.63 -9.07
CA ILE A 40 2.55 5.19 -10.38
C ILE A 40 2.05 6.48 -11.01
N HIS A 41 2.82 6.96 -11.98
CA HIS A 41 2.35 7.90 -12.98
C HIS A 41 1.07 7.27 -13.54
N THR A 42 -0.08 7.65 -12.97
CA THR A 42 -1.35 7.54 -13.66
C THR A 42 -1.16 8.40 -14.89
N LYS A 43 -0.84 7.73 -16.00
CA LYS A 43 -0.90 8.27 -17.35
C LYS A 43 -2.07 9.25 -17.41
N ASP A 44 -1.81 10.42 -17.95
CA ASP A 44 -2.81 11.35 -18.41
C ASP A 44 -3.94 10.60 -19.11
N CYS A 45 -5.02 10.31 -18.38
CA CYS A 45 -6.33 10.16 -18.98
C CYS A 45 -6.78 11.58 -19.32
N ASN A 46 -6.20 12.14 -20.38
CA ASN A 46 -6.69 13.34 -21.02
C ASN A 46 -8.03 12.99 -21.67
N HIS A 47 -9.09 12.95 -20.86
CA HIS A 47 -10.45 13.04 -21.35
C HIS A 47 -11.08 14.24 -20.68
N ARG A 48 -11.19 15.33 -21.44
CA ARG A 48 -12.14 16.40 -21.16
C ARG A 48 -13.47 15.75 -20.77
N ILE A 49 -13.83 15.80 -19.49
CA ILE A 49 -15.21 15.65 -19.06
C ILE A 49 -15.51 16.84 -18.16
N SER A 50 -15.83 17.93 -18.85
CA SER A 50 -16.86 18.88 -18.40
C SER A 50 -18.03 18.08 -17.83
N HIS A 51 -18.37 18.35 -16.56
CA HIS A 51 -19.55 17.97 -15.78
C HIS A 51 -19.18 17.31 -14.43
N PHE A 52 -18.77 18.13 -13.47
CA PHE A 52 -18.94 17.83 -12.05
C PHE A 52 -20.45 17.85 -11.72
N ALA A 53 -21.15 16.76 -12.03
CA ALA A 53 -22.34 16.41 -11.27
C ALA A 53 -21.85 15.93 -9.89
N LYS A 54 -22.34 16.55 -8.81
CA LYS A 54 -22.19 16.02 -7.45
C LYS A 54 -22.76 14.60 -7.43
N ILE A 55 -21.89 13.59 -7.51
CA ILE A 55 -22.29 12.18 -7.40
C ILE A 55 -22.44 11.90 -5.92
N ASP A 56 -23.69 11.78 -5.49
CA ASP A 56 -24.05 11.36 -4.14
C ASP A 56 -23.76 9.85 -3.99
N PRO A 57 -22.80 9.45 -3.14
CA PRO A 57 -22.42 8.03 -2.98
C PRO A 57 -23.53 7.18 -2.35
N SER A 58 -24.62 7.80 -1.87
CA SER A 58 -25.79 7.12 -1.31
C SER A 58 -26.76 6.56 -2.35
N LYS A 59 -26.58 6.87 -3.64
CA LYS A 59 -27.49 6.42 -4.71
C LYS A 59 -26.77 5.45 -5.65
N GLY A 60 -27.02 4.16 -5.44
CA GLY A 60 -26.59 3.10 -6.36
C GLY A 60 -27.06 3.41 -7.79
N ARG A 61 -26.15 3.24 -8.76
CA ARG A 61 -26.47 3.45 -10.18
C ARG A 61 -27.16 2.21 -10.73
N TYR A 62 -28.45 2.31 -11.03
CA TYR A 62 -29.17 1.30 -11.82
C TYR A 62 -28.76 1.46 -13.30
N TYR A 63 -28.19 0.42 -13.92
CA TYR A 63 -27.84 0.43 -15.34
C TYR A 63 -28.43 -0.81 -16.05
N GLY A 64 -29.44 -0.59 -16.91
CA GLY A 64 -29.98 -1.59 -17.85
C GLY A 64 -31.32 -2.25 -17.48
N GLU A 65 -31.96 -2.92 -18.45
CA GLU A 65 -33.21 -3.71 -18.27
C GLU A 65 -33.04 -4.90 -17.31
N LYS A 66 -31.80 -5.38 -17.15
CA LYS A 66 -31.41 -6.24 -16.04
C LYS A 66 -31.08 -5.32 -14.89
N LYS A 67 -31.87 -5.37 -13.81
CA LYS A 67 -31.79 -4.54 -12.59
C LYS A 67 -30.48 -4.73 -11.79
N GLU A 68 -29.34 -4.84 -12.46
CA GLU A 68 -28.03 -5.03 -11.87
C GLU A 68 -27.48 -3.66 -11.45
N TYR A 69 -26.90 -3.60 -10.25
CA TYR A 69 -26.23 -2.41 -9.76
C TYR A 69 -24.84 -2.77 -9.28
N TYR A 70 -23.93 -1.79 -9.37
CA TYR A 70 -22.56 -1.94 -8.95
C TYR A 70 -22.37 -1.23 -7.62
N VAL A 71 -21.77 -1.93 -6.66
CA VAL A 71 -21.42 -1.38 -5.35
C VAL A 71 -19.92 -1.22 -5.26
N PHE A 72 -19.49 -0.08 -4.73
CA PHE A 72 -18.10 0.19 -4.45
C PHE A 72 -17.79 -0.28 -3.03
N CYS A 73 -16.73 -1.07 -2.87
CA CYS A 73 -16.33 -1.59 -1.57
C CYS A 73 -14.88 -1.24 -1.26
N ARG A 74 -14.63 -0.79 -0.03
CA ARG A 74 -13.31 -0.38 0.47
C ARG A 74 -12.75 -1.44 1.40
N LEU A 75 -11.47 -1.76 1.24
CA LEU A 75 -10.76 -2.65 2.14
C LEU A 75 -10.70 -2.03 3.53
N TYR A 76 -11.12 -2.77 4.56
CA TYR A 76 -10.99 -2.33 5.96
C TYR A 76 -10.11 -3.27 6.79
N ASP A 77 -9.97 -4.54 6.40
CA ASP A 77 -9.11 -5.50 7.08
C ASP A 77 -8.53 -6.54 6.11
N GLU A 78 -7.36 -7.05 6.46
CA GLU A 78 -6.66 -8.13 5.76
C GLU A 78 -6.11 -9.12 6.77
N LYS A 79 -6.47 -10.40 6.62
CA LYS A 79 -5.96 -11.48 7.47
C LYS A 79 -5.21 -12.52 6.65
N ILE A 80 -4.02 -12.86 7.11
CA ILE A 80 -3.18 -13.89 6.51
C ILE A 80 -3.20 -15.10 7.43
N ASP A 81 -3.77 -16.22 6.95
CA ASP A 81 -3.78 -17.47 7.70
C ASP A 81 -2.58 -18.33 7.27
N ARG A 82 -1.52 -18.31 8.08
CA ARG A 82 -0.32 -19.14 7.89
C ARG A 82 -0.40 -20.48 8.63
N SER A 83 -1.52 -20.79 9.28
CA SER A 83 -1.68 -22.03 10.06
C SER A 83 -2.01 -23.23 9.18
N ARG A 84 -2.50 -23.00 7.96
CA ARG A 84 -2.92 -24.03 7.01
C ARG A 84 -1.84 -24.29 5.98
N ARG A 85 -1.81 -25.53 5.47
CA ARG A 85 -0.88 -25.97 4.41
C ARG A 85 -1.09 -25.17 3.11
N GLU A 86 -2.30 -24.67 2.90
CA GLU A 86 -2.65 -23.72 1.86
C GLU A 86 -2.60 -22.31 2.46
N GLU A 87 -1.60 -21.56 2.03
CA GLU A 87 -1.35 -20.19 2.43
C GLU A 87 -2.45 -19.27 1.87
N GLU A 88 -3.43 -18.93 2.73
CA GLU A 88 -4.60 -18.12 2.36
C GLU A 88 -4.51 -16.69 2.93
N ARG A 89 -5.01 -15.74 2.15
CA ARG A 89 -5.20 -14.34 2.49
C ARG A 89 -6.69 -14.01 2.35
N LYS A 90 -7.27 -13.40 3.38
CA LYS A 90 -8.67 -12.95 3.42
C LYS A 90 -8.71 -11.43 3.41
N CYS A 91 -9.38 -10.87 2.42
CA CYS A 91 -9.60 -9.45 2.23
C CYS A 91 -11.02 -9.11 2.65
N PHE A 92 -11.18 -8.22 3.62
CA PHE A 92 -12.47 -7.80 4.13
C PHE A 92 -12.81 -6.40 3.61
N TYR A 93 -13.93 -6.29 2.90
CA TYR A 93 -14.39 -5.05 2.32
C TYR A 93 -15.71 -4.60 2.94
N GLU A 94 -15.85 -3.29 3.11
CA GLU A 94 -17.09 -2.62 3.49
C GLU A 94 -17.62 -1.88 2.25
N CYS A 95 -18.86 -2.17 1.86
CA CYS A 95 -19.49 -1.66 0.66
C CYS A 95 -20.36 -0.42 0.96
N SER A 96 -20.63 0.40 -0.06
CA SER A 96 -21.47 1.61 0.08
C SER A 96 -22.91 1.32 0.55
N ASP A 97 -23.40 0.09 0.36
CA ASP A 97 -24.69 -0.41 0.84
C ASP A 97 -24.64 -0.95 2.28
N LYS A 98 -23.49 -0.78 2.96
CA LYS A 98 -23.19 -1.28 4.32
C LYS A 98 -23.06 -2.79 4.44
N GLU A 99 -23.03 -3.51 3.32
CA GLU A 99 -22.71 -4.93 3.35
C GLU A 99 -21.20 -5.15 3.43
N THR A 100 -20.81 -6.32 3.94
CA THR A 100 -19.41 -6.74 4.00
C THR A 100 -19.15 -7.88 3.02
N VAL A 101 -18.04 -7.79 2.30
CA VAL A 101 -17.59 -8.82 1.34
C VAL A 101 -16.27 -9.39 1.80
N VAL A 102 -16.14 -10.71 1.75
CA VAL A 102 -14.90 -11.41 2.08
C VAL A 102 -14.39 -12.12 0.84
N VAL A 103 -13.19 -11.73 0.39
CA VAL A 103 -12.50 -12.36 -0.73
C VAL A 103 -11.34 -13.16 -0.17
N THR A 104 -11.36 -14.47 -0.39
CA THR A 104 -10.21 -15.35 -0.09
C THR A 104 -9.36 -15.48 -1.34
N THR A 105 -8.06 -15.25 -1.19
CA THR A 105 -7.06 -15.35 -2.25
C THR A 105 -5.82 -16.07 -1.71
N SER A 106 -4.89 -16.48 -2.57
CA SER A 106 -3.62 -17.03 -2.10
C SER A 106 -2.67 -15.93 -1.62
N ILE A 107 -1.73 -16.25 -0.74
CA ILE A 107 -0.78 -15.27 -0.16
C ILE A 107 -0.03 -14.45 -1.23
N GLY A 108 0.20 -15.00 -2.42
CA GLY A 108 0.90 -14.31 -3.53
C GLY A 108 0.11 -13.16 -4.16
N TYR A 109 -1.18 -13.03 -3.89
CA TYR A 109 -2.03 -11.99 -4.47
C TYR A 109 -2.51 -11.04 -3.37
N PRO A 110 -1.96 -9.81 -3.29
CA PRO A 110 -2.36 -8.85 -2.29
C PRO A 110 -3.80 -8.37 -2.50
N CYS A 111 -4.44 -7.97 -1.39
CA CYS A 111 -5.76 -7.33 -1.44
C CYS A 111 -5.69 -6.01 -2.21
N GLN A 112 -6.71 -5.73 -3.02
CA GLN A 112 -6.85 -4.40 -3.63
C GLN A 112 -7.46 -3.44 -2.61
N ASN A 113 -7.08 -2.16 -2.65
CA ASN A 113 -7.62 -1.16 -1.70
C ASN A 113 -9.14 -0.95 -1.88
N SER A 114 -9.67 -1.26 -3.06
CA SER A 114 -11.09 -1.18 -3.35
C SER A 114 -11.48 -2.12 -4.49
N ILE A 115 -12.71 -2.62 -4.44
CA ILE A 115 -13.30 -3.43 -5.49
C ILE A 115 -14.65 -2.85 -5.91
N THR A 116 -15.09 -3.21 -7.12
CA THR A 116 -16.47 -2.99 -7.55
C THR A 116 -17.15 -4.34 -7.65
N GLU A 117 -18.20 -4.55 -6.87
CA GLU A 117 -18.97 -5.79 -6.91
C GLU A 117 -20.28 -5.59 -7.67
N LYS A 118 -20.64 -6.58 -8.48
CA LYS A 118 -21.89 -6.60 -9.22
C LYS A 118 -22.96 -7.30 -8.39
N ARG A 119 -24.07 -6.61 -8.10
CA ARG A 119 -25.20 -7.14 -7.35
C ARG A 119 -26.43 -7.31 -8.23
N LYS A 120 -27.22 -8.33 -7.89
CA LYS A 120 -28.58 -8.53 -8.37
C LYS A 120 -29.55 -8.15 -7.25
N PRO A 121 -30.72 -7.61 -7.57
CA PRO A 121 -31.72 -7.23 -6.58
C PRO A 121 -32.46 -8.43 -6.03
#